data_AF-A0A3E2TFI7-F1
#
_entry.id   AF-A0A3E2TFI7-F1
#
_cell.length_a   1.000
_cell.length_b   1.000
_cell.length_c   1.000
_cell.angle_alpha   90.00
_cell.angle_beta   90.00
_cell.angle_gamma   90.00
#
_symmetry.space_group_name_H-M   'P 1'
#
loop_
_entity.id
_entity.type
_entity.pdbx_description
1 polymer ?
#
loop_
_entity_poly.entity_id
_entity_poly.type
_entity_poly.pdbx_seq_one_letter_code
_entity_poly.pdbx_strand_id
1 'polypeptide(L)' 'TKENSFHSIKFSTDHGYATSLDMTVYSWKEDIENGKSIMQIEFRPIEYGKDYDIVHNPDKYVLFIDGTEIK' A
#
# COMPACT_ATOMS: atom_id res chain seq x y z
N THR A 1 8.31 27.75 -9.90
CA THR A 1 7.20 26.82 -9.67
C THR A 1 7.80 25.45 -9.43
N LYS A 2 7.52 24.83 -8.28
CA LYS A 2 8.01 23.46 -8.01
C LYS A 2 7.14 22.53 -8.87
N GLU A 3 7.71 21.92 -9.89
CA GLU A 3 7.03 20.83 -10.62
C GLU A 3 6.83 19.69 -9.62
N ASN A 4 5.62 19.57 -9.06
CA ASN A 4 5.21 18.34 -8.42
C ASN A 4 4.89 17.35 -9.54
N SER A 5 5.90 16.65 -10.04
CA SER A 5 5.71 15.54 -10.96
C SER A 5 5.19 14.34 -10.14
N PHE A 6 3.89 14.09 -10.23
CA PHE A 6 3.31 12.86 -9.70
C PHE A 6 3.59 11.71 -10.68
N HIS A 7 4.19 10.64 -10.18
CA HIS A 7 4.38 9.40 -10.93
C HIS A 7 3.46 8.34 -10.34
N SER A 8 2.56 7.82 -11.18
CA SER A 8 1.64 6.75 -10.80
C SER A 8 2.22 5.40 -11.17
N ILE A 9 2.08 4.42 -10.26
CA ILE A 9 2.29 3.01 -10.53
C ILE A 9 0.92 2.33 -10.45
N LYS A 10 0.61 1.47 -11.42
CA LYS A 10 -0.64 0.69 -11.46
C LYS A 10 -0.34 -0.79 -11.30
N PHE A 11 -0.99 -1.41 -10.33
CA PHE A 11 -0.95 -2.86 -10.12
C PHE A 11 -2.19 -3.52 -10.72
N SER A 12 -2.04 -4.76 -11.18
CA SER A 12 -3.13 -5.59 -11.69
C SER A 12 -2.89 -7.05 -11.29
N THR A 13 -3.98 -7.79 -11.17
CA THR A 13 -4.00 -9.23 -10.90
C THR A 13 -4.56 -9.96 -12.12
N ASP A 14 -4.02 -11.15 -12.40
CA ASP A 14 -4.52 -11.97 -13.53
C ASP A 14 -5.89 -12.59 -13.21
N HIS A 15 -6.17 -12.84 -11.93
CA HIS A 15 -7.41 -13.44 -11.45
C HIS A 15 -7.89 -12.76 -10.17
N GLY A 16 -9.19 -12.44 -10.13
CA GLY A 16 -9.81 -11.78 -8.98
C GLY A 16 -9.28 -10.37 -8.72
N TYR A 17 -9.60 -9.85 -7.54
CA TYR A 17 -9.18 -8.52 -7.09
C TYR A 17 -8.27 -8.64 -5.87
N ALA A 18 -7.34 -7.70 -5.74
CA ALA A 18 -6.46 -7.66 -4.58
C ALA A 18 -7.26 -7.38 -3.30
N THR A 19 -6.94 -8.11 -2.24
CA THR A 19 -7.61 -8.00 -0.94
C THR A 19 -6.77 -7.24 0.09
N SER A 20 -5.54 -6.85 -0.25
CA SER A 20 -4.66 -5.95 0.51
C SER A 20 -3.49 -5.48 -0.34
N LEU A 21 -2.84 -4.39 0.06
CA LEU A 21 -1.54 -3.93 -0.45
C LEU A 21 -0.60 -3.68 0.73
N ASP A 22 0.59 -4.28 0.69
CA ASP A 22 1.68 -4.03 1.65
C ASP A 22 2.92 -3.62 0.84
N MET A 23 3.44 -2.43 1.12
CA MET A 23 4.61 -1.88 0.46
C MET A 23 5.63 -1.45 1.50
N THR A 24 6.86 -1.94 1.36
CA THR A 24 8.01 -1.38 2.08
C THR A 24 8.81 -0.51 1.12
N VAL A 25 9.01 0.75 1.48
CA VAL A 25 9.70 1.72 0.63
C VAL A 25 11.14 1.89 1.11
N TYR A 26 12.07 1.88 0.16
CA TYR A 26 13.50 2.07 0.39
C TYR A 26 14.01 3.21 -0.51
N SER A 27 15.03 3.94 -0.06
CA SER A 27 15.65 5.00 -0.88
C SER A 27 16.69 4.42 -1.83
N TRP A 28 17.50 3.49 -1.36
CA TRP A 28 18.58 2.87 -2.12
C TRP A 28 18.53 1.36 -2.08
N LYS A 29 19.22 0.70 -3.02
CA LYS A 29 19.28 -0.77 -3.06
C LYS A 29 19.98 -1.33 -1.83
N GLU A 30 21.03 -0.66 -1.38
CA GLU A 30 21.80 -1.02 -0.17
C GLU A 30 20.92 -0.98 1.09
N ASP A 31 19.89 -0.14 1.13
CA ASP A 31 18.96 -0.08 2.26
C ASP A 31 18.08 -1.33 2.35
N ILE A 32 17.79 -1.98 1.22
CA ILE A 32 17.05 -3.24 1.17
C ILE A 32 17.87 -4.33 1.87
N GLU A 33 19.17 -4.43 1.52
CA GLU A 33 20.08 -5.43 2.08
C GLU A 33 20.30 -5.22 3.59
N ASN A 34 20.26 -3.96 4.05
CA ASN A 34 20.41 -3.60 5.45
C ASN A 34 19.08 -3.53 6.23
N GLY A 35 17.93 -3.76 5.59
CA GLY A 35 16.61 -3.67 6.20
C GLY A 35 16.23 -2.26 6.69
N LYS A 36 16.76 -1.21 6.06
CA LYS A 36 16.51 0.20 6.43
C LYS A 36 15.43 0.82 5.54
N SER A 37 14.18 0.44 5.77
CA SER A 37 13.05 1.08 5.08
C SER A 37 12.90 2.54 5.52
N ILE A 38 12.37 3.38 4.64
CA ILE A 38 11.99 4.75 4.95
C ILE A 38 10.52 4.89 5.36
N MET A 39 9.68 3.95 4.93
CA MET A 39 8.31 3.80 5.39
C MET A 39 7.73 2.44 5.02
N GLN A 40 6.75 1.99 5.79
CA GLN A 40 5.82 0.92 5.45
C GLN A 40 4.44 1.51 5.13
N ILE A 41 3.83 1.05 4.05
CA ILE A 41 2.50 1.45 3.62
C ILE A 41 1.63 0.19 3.58
N GLU A 42 0.55 0.18 4.34
CA GLU A 42 -0.42 -0.91 4.33
C GLU A 42 -1.79 -0.37 3.94
N PHE A 43 -2.43 -0.97 2.93
CA PHE A 43 -3.83 -0.75 2.62
C PHE A 43 -4.56 -2.08 2.82
N ARG A 44 -5.26 -2.20 3.94
CA ARG A 44 -5.76 -3.48 4.46
C ARG A 44 -7.21 -3.37 4.92
N PRO A 45 -7.97 -4.48 4.95
CA PRO A 45 -9.36 -4.44 5.38
C PRO A 45 -9.47 -4.14 6.88
N ILE A 46 -10.57 -3.49 7.27
CA ILE A 46 -10.91 -3.20 8.67
C ILE A 46 -11.22 -4.49 9.43
N GLU A 47 -11.74 -5.51 8.74
CA GLU A 47 -12.05 -6.83 9.30
C GLU A 47 -11.50 -7.94 8.40
N TYR A 48 -10.76 -8.88 8.97
CA TYR A 48 -10.22 -10.05 8.27
C TYR A 48 -11.24 -11.20 8.18
N GLY A 49 -11.07 -12.06 7.18
CA GLY A 49 -11.91 -13.26 7.01
C GLY A 49 -13.28 -12.98 6.37
N LYS A 50 -13.44 -11.83 5.74
CA LYS A 50 -14.58 -11.49 4.87
C LYS A 50 -14.18 -11.58 3.41
N ASP A 51 -15.16 -11.74 2.54
CA ASP A 51 -14.99 -11.72 1.08
C ASP A 51 -14.90 -10.29 0.53
N TYR A 52 -14.13 -9.43 1.21
CA TYR A 52 -13.89 -8.06 0.77
C TYR A 52 -12.75 -8.00 -0.24
N ASP A 53 -12.92 -7.11 -1.22
CA ASP A 53 -11.83 -6.71 -2.11
C ASP A 53 -11.77 -5.19 -2.26
N ILE A 54 -10.59 -4.70 -2.65
CA ILE A 54 -10.30 -3.27 -2.76
C ILE A 54 -11.23 -2.55 -3.74
N VAL A 55 -11.68 -3.23 -4.80
CA VAL A 55 -12.45 -2.61 -5.89
C VAL A 55 -13.92 -2.49 -5.51
N HIS A 56 -14.50 -3.51 -4.92
CA HIS A 56 -15.93 -3.55 -4.61
C HIS A 56 -16.28 -3.07 -3.20
N ASN A 57 -15.33 -3.09 -2.26
CA ASN A 57 -15.56 -2.70 -0.87
C ASN A 57 -14.57 -1.65 -0.36
N PRO A 58 -14.31 -0.55 -1.09
CA PRO A 58 -13.26 0.41 -0.71
C PRO A 58 -13.50 1.06 0.66
N ASP A 59 -14.75 1.18 1.11
CA ASP A 59 -15.13 1.70 2.44
C ASP A 59 -14.76 0.75 3.59
N LYS A 60 -14.36 -0.50 3.28
CA LYS A 60 -13.91 -1.50 4.24
C LYS A 60 -12.40 -1.53 4.40
N TYR A 61 -11.67 -0.59 3.81
CA TYR A 61 -10.22 -0.54 3.83
C TYR A 61 -9.70 0.72 4.49
N VAL A 62 -8.53 0.61 5.12
CA VAL A 62 -7.84 1.70 5.79
C VAL A 62 -6.38 1.74 5.34
N LEU A 63 -5.87 2.94 5.11
CA LEU A 63 -4.48 3.21 4.79
C LEU A 63 -3.69 3.44 6.09
N PHE A 64 -2.57 2.75 6.22
CA PHE A 64 -1.59 2.95 7.28
C PHE A 64 -0.26 3.36 6.67
N ILE A 65 0.42 4.32 7.30
CA ILE A 65 1.82 4.66 7.05
C ILE A 65 2.57 4.48 8.37
N ASP A 66 3.58 3.61 8.38
CA ASP A 66 4.35 3.24 9.57
C ASP A 66 3.46 2.85 10.77
N GLY A 67 2.42 2.05 10.49
CA GLY A 67 1.43 1.61 11.47
C GLY A 67 0.43 2.69 11.93
N THR A 68 0.53 3.92 11.43
CA THR A 68 -0.39 5.02 11.74
C THR A 68 -1.49 5.10 10.68
N GLU A 69 -2.74 5.01 11.11
CA GLU A 69 -3.91 5.20 10.25
C GLU A 69 -3.93 6.64 9.67
N ILE A 70 -4.11 6.74 8.36
CA ILE A 70 -4.25 8.00 7.63
C ILE A 70 -5.72 8.21 7.28
N LYS A 71 -6.24 9.40 7.63
CA LYS A 71 -7.62 9.83 7.37
C LYS A 71 -7.68 10.88 6.26
#